data_AF-A0A2U1FFQ6-F1
#
_entry.id   AF-A0A2U1FFQ6-F1
#
_cell.length_a   1.000
_cell.length_b   1.000
_cell.length_c   1.000
_cell.angle_alpha   90.00
_cell.angle_beta   90.00
_cell.angle_gamma   90.00
#
_symmetry.space_group_name_H-M   'P 1'
#
loop_
_entity.id
_entity.type
_entity.pdbx_description
1 polymer ?
#
loop_
_entity_poly.entity_id
_entity_poly.type
_entity_poly.pdbx_seq_one_letter_code
_entity_poly.pdbx_strand_id
1 'polypeptide(L)' 'MKAGEHVAVTERGRVIAHLVPAAPSALADLVAAGRVLAPTSSGPPPRPRGPVRTEQEAGALLEQLRDDERA' A
#
# COMPACT_ATOMS: atom_id res chain seq x y z
N MET A 1 -3.46 25.96 5.51
CA MET A 1 -3.42 25.22 6.79
C MET A 1 -1.96 24.94 7.10
N LYS A 2 -1.48 25.31 8.28
CA LYS A 2 -0.08 25.03 8.68
C LYS A 2 0.02 23.60 9.23
N ALA A 3 1.21 23.00 9.17
CA ALA A 3 1.45 21.67 9.75
C ALA A 3 1.09 21.67 11.24
N GLY A 4 0.27 20.70 11.67
CA GLY A 4 -0.20 20.57 13.06
C GLY A 4 -1.54 21.25 13.39
N GLU A 5 -2.19 21.89 12.41
CA GLU A 5 -3.50 22.52 12.60
C GLU A 5 -4.63 21.53 12.30
N HIS A 6 -5.40 21.12 13.31
CA HIS A 6 -6.51 20.17 13.18
C HIS A 6 -7.83 20.93 13.32
N VAL A 7 -8.70 20.84 12.32
CA VAL A 7 -10.05 21.43 12.40
C VAL A 7 -11.07 20.31 12.58
N ALA A 8 -11.86 20.38 13.65
CA ALA A 8 -12.99 19.49 13.86
C ALA A 8 -14.23 20.06 13.20
N VAL A 9 -14.87 19.27 12.34
CA VAL A 9 -16.19 19.58 11.77
C VAL A 9 -17.24 19.02 12.72
N THR A 10 -18.13 19.88 13.21
CA THR A 10 -19.20 19.49 14.13
C THR A 10 -20.58 19.73 13.54
N GLU A 11 -21.49 18.80 13.81
CA GLU A 11 -22.93 18.90 13.55
C GLU A 11 -23.62 18.85 14.92
N ARG A 12 -24.29 19.93 15.31
CA ARG A 12 -25.00 20.04 16.60
C ARG A 12 -24.13 19.65 17.82
N GLY A 13 -22.86 20.07 17.81
CA GLY A 13 -21.91 19.79 18.89
C GLY A 13 -21.28 18.38 18.85
N ARG A 14 -21.66 17.51 17.89
CA ARG A 14 -21.01 16.22 17.68
C ARG A 14 -19.98 16.32 16.56
N VAL A 15 -18.75 15.89 16.83
CA VAL A 15 -17.71 15.80 15.80
C VAL A 15 -18.09 14.73 14.78
N ILE A 16 -18.12 15.10 13.50
CA ILE A 16 -18.43 14.20 12.39
C ILE A 16 -17.23 13.95 11.48
N ALA A 17 -16.24 14.84 11.48
CA ALA A 17 -15.01 14.68 10.71
C ALA A 17 -13.86 15.54 11.28
N HIS A 18 -12.64 15.16 10.95
CA HIS A 18 -11.44 15.97 11.16
C HIS A 18 -10.83 16.34 9.82
N LEU A 19 -10.57 17.63 9.62
CA LEU A 19 -9.77 18.11 8.51
C LEU A 19 -8.33 18.28 9.02
N VAL A 20 -7.42 17.52 8.39
CA VAL A 20 -5.98 17.60 8.66
C VAL A 20 -5.25 18.19 7.45
N PRO A 21 -4.14 18.91 7.63
CA PRO A 21 -3.36 19.45 6.53
C PRO A 21 -2.86 18.30 5.66
N ALA A 22 -3.06 18.41 4.35
CA ALA A 22 -2.47 17.47 3.40
C ALA A 22 -0.94 17.62 3.46
N ALA A 23 -0.26 16.67 4.11
CA ALA A 23 1.20 16.62 4.10
C ALA A 23 1.67 16.18 2.71
N PRO A 24 2.68 16.85 2.12
CA PRO A 24 3.29 16.35 0.90
C PRO A 24 3.84 14.94 1.17
N SER A 25 3.38 13.99 0.38
CA SER A 25 3.71 12.58 0.52
C SER A 25 4.17 12.10 -0.85
N ALA A 26 5.42 11.67 -0.95
CA ALA A 26 5.95 11.09 -2.17
C ALA A 26 5.07 9.93 -2.68
N LEU A 27 4.46 9.18 -1.76
CA LEU A 27 3.50 8.14 -2.11
C LEU A 27 2.21 8.71 -2.72
N ALA A 28 1.70 9.83 -2.21
CA ALA A 28 0.53 10.50 -2.78
C ALA A 28 0.81 11.02 -4.19
N ASP A 29 2.02 11.52 -4.46
CA ASP A 29 2.43 11.95 -5.81
C ASP A 29 2.46 10.76 -6.78
N LEU A 30 2.94 9.60 -6.34
CA LEU A 30 2.94 8.37 -7.13
C LEU A 30 1.51 7.87 -7.44
N VAL A 31 0.60 7.96 -6.47
CA VAL A 31 -0.82 7.64 -6.66
C VAL A 31 -1.44 8.59 -7.68
N ALA A 32 -1.22 9.90 -7.53
CA ALA A 32 -1.74 10.92 -8.45
C ALA A 32 -1.19 10.75 -9.88
N ALA A 33 0.06 10.32 -10.02
CA ALA A 33 0.68 9.99 -11.30
C ALA A 33 0.22 8.64 -11.90
N GLY A 34 -0.67 7.90 -11.23
CA GLY A 34 -1.16 6.59 -11.68
C GLY A 34 -0.10 5.49 -11.68
N ARG A 35 1.04 5.69 -10.98
CA ARG A 35 2.13 4.71 -10.91
C ARG A 35 1.88 3.63 -9.87
N VAL A 36 1.04 3.92 -8.88
CA VAL A 36 0.66 2.99 -7.81
C VAL A 36 -0.82 3.15 -7.46
N LEU A 37 -1.42 2.11 -6.91
CA LEU A 37 -2.80 2.13 -6.43
C LEU A 37 -2.84 2.48 -4.93
N ALA A 38 -3.74 3.38 -4.56
CA ALA A 38 -3.98 3.67 -3.15
C ALA A 38 -4.63 2.47 -2.45
N PRO A 39 -4.30 2.21 -1.17
CA PRO A 39 -4.96 1.17 -0.39
C PRO A 39 -6.44 1.53 -0.18
N THR A 40 -7.34 0.60 -0.46
CA THR A 40 -8.79 0.76 -0.26
C THR A 40 -9.27 0.16 1.07
N SER A 41 -8.41 -0.59 1.77
CA SER A 41 -8.72 -1.23 3.05
C SER A 41 -7.58 -1.02 4.04
N SER A 42 -7.93 -0.89 5.32
CA SER A 42 -6.98 -0.87 6.43
C SER A 42 -6.89 -2.25 7.10
N GLY A 43 -5.82 -2.46 7.87
CA GLY A 43 -5.58 -3.71 8.59
C GLY A 43 -4.57 -4.64 7.90
N PRO A 44 -4.29 -5.79 8.51
CA PRO A 44 -3.36 -6.77 7.95
C PRO A 44 -3.91 -7.33 6.62
N PRO A 45 -3.03 -7.64 5.65
CA PRO A 45 -3.46 -8.23 4.39
C PRO A 45 -4.18 -9.56 4.64
N PRO A 46 -5.26 -9.85 3.89
CA PRO A 46 -5.99 -11.10 4.06
C PRO A 46 -5.06 -12.28 3.77
N ARG A 47 -5.19 -13.34 4.57
CA ARG A 47 -4.45 -14.59 4.31
C ARG A 47 -4.86 -15.12 2.93
N PRO A 48 -3.91 -15.34 2.00
CA PRO A 48 -4.23 -15.92 0.70
C PRO A 48 -4.89 -17.29 0.89
N ARG A 49 -5.93 -17.55 0.10
CA ARG A 49 -6.68 -18.81 0.09
C ARG A 49 -6.58 -19.42 -1.30
N GLY A 50 -6.55 -20.75 -1.36
CA GLY A 50 -6.49 -21.49 -2.62
C GLY A 50 -5.37 -22.52 -2.66
N PRO A 51 -5.32 -23.36 -3.71
CA PRO A 51 -4.26 -24.32 -3.91
C PRO A 51 -2.93 -23.61 -4.13
N VAL A 52 -1.88 -24.12 -3.48
CA VAL A 52 -0.50 -23.72 -3.80
C VAL A 52 -0.16 -24.38 -5.13
N ARG A 53 0.21 -23.59 -6.14
CA ARG A 53 0.73 -24.11 -7.40
C ARG A 53 2.13 -24.64 -7.14
N THR A 54 2.32 -25.95 -7.25
CA THR A 54 3.59 -26.63 -6.99
C THR A 54 4.24 -27.12 -8.28
N GLU A 55 3.62 -26.90 -9.45
CA GLU A 55 4.15 -27.34 -10.74
C GLU A 55 5.41 -26.56 -11.16
N GLN A 56 5.63 -25.40 -10.55
CA GLN A 56 6.83 -24.59 -10.71
C GLN A 56 7.44 -24.35 -9.33
N GLU A 57 8.44 -25.14 -8.99
CA GLU A 57 9.23 -24.89 -7.79
C GLU A 57 10.14 -23.68 -8.05
N ALA A 58 9.80 -22.54 -7.44
CA ALA A 58 10.58 -21.32 -7.59
C ALA A 58 12.07 -21.51 -7.23
N GLY A 59 12.38 -22.45 -6.32
CA GLY A 59 13.75 -22.82 -5.96
C GLY A 59 14.53 -23.37 -7.16
N ALA A 60 13.99 -24.38 -7.85
CA ALA A 60 14.63 -24.99 -9.01
C ALA A 60 14.90 -23.97 -10.14
N LEU A 61 13.95 -23.05 -10.38
CA LEU A 61 14.14 -21.97 -11.36
C LEU A 61 15.27 -21.01 -10.94
N LEU A 62 15.34 -20.64 -9.65
CA LEU A 62 16.37 -19.74 -9.15
C LEU A 62 17.77 -20.37 -9.17
N GLU A 63 17.87 -21.68 -8.95
CA GLU A 63 19.13 -22.43 -9.10
C GLU A 63 19.61 -22.41 -10.55
N GLN A 64 18.74 -22.78 -11.49
CA GLN A 64 19.06 -22.77 -12.92
C GLN A 64 19.55 -21.39 -13.39
N LEU A 65 18.85 -20.31 -13.02
CA LEU A 65 19.25 -18.95 -13.41
C LEU A 65 20.62 -18.52 -12.84
N ARG A 66 21.01 -19.03 -11.67
CA ARG A 66 22.33 -18.75 -11.07
C ARG A 66 23.44 -19.56 -11.75
N ASP A 67 23.13 -20.78 -12.16
CA ASP A 67 24.09 -21.61 -12.88
C ASP A 67 24.36 -21.03 -14.27
N ASP A 68 23.33 -20.52 -14.96
CA ASP A 68 23.45 -19.82 -16.24
C ASP A 68 24.33 -18.54 -16.14
N GLU A 69 24.34 -17.85 -14.99
CA GLU A 69 25.20 -16.67 -14.77
C GLU A 69 26.69 -17.05 -14.54
N ARG A 70 26.95 -18.27 -14.08
CA ARG A 70 28.30 -18.76 -13.71
C ARG A 70 29.00 -19.56 -14.80
N ALA A 71 28.28 -19.93 -15.87
CA ALA A 71 28.78 -20.68 -17.02
C ALA A 71 29.39 -19.76 -18.09
#